data_AF-C9JQ63-F1
#
_entry.id   AF-C9JQ63-F1
#
_cell.length_a   1.000
_cell.length_b   1.000
_cell.length_c   1.000
_cell.angle_alpha   90.00
_cell.angle_beta   90.00
_cell.angle_gamma   90.00
#
_symmetry.space_group_name_H-M   'P 1'
#
loop_
_entity.id
_entity.type
_entity.pdbx_description
1 polymer ?
#
loop_
_entity_poly.entity_id
_entity_poly.type
_entity_poly.pdbx_seq_one_letter_code
_entity_poly.pdbx_strand_id
1 'polypeptide(L)'
;MIEDVQSLLDEEQEQMFAFRSRARSTDTFNYATYHTLEEIYDFLDLLVAENPHLVSKIQIGNTYEGRPIYVLKFSTGGSKRPAIWIDTGIHSREWVTQASGVW
;
A
#
# COMPACT_ATOMS: atom_id res chain seq x y z
N MET A 1 18.57 19.80 8.73
CA MET A 1 19.63 18.87 8.30
C MET A 1 19.84 17.87 9.42
N ILE A 2 20.05 16.60 9.08
CA ILE A 2 20.18 15.48 10.02
C ILE A 2 21.68 15.25 10.27
N GLU A 3 22.08 15.09 11.53
CA GLU A 3 23.48 14.85 11.92
C GLU A 3 23.87 13.38 11.70
N ASP A 4 23.01 12.46 12.11
CA ASP A 4 23.15 11.02 11.88
C ASP A 4 21.86 10.46 11.27
N VAL A 5 21.95 9.99 10.03
CA VAL A 5 20.81 9.38 9.33
C VAL A 5 20.56 7.95 9.85
N GLN A 6 21.59 7.27 10.34
CA GLN A 6 21.45 5.90 10.83
C GLN A 6 20.58 5.84 12.08
N SER A 7 20.68 6.82 12.99
CA SER A 7 19.84 6.87 14.18
C SER A 7 18.35 6.92 13.83
N LEU A 8 17.98 7.66 12.78
CA LEU A 8 16.59 7.73 12.31
C LEU A 8 16.14 6.42 11.64
N LEU A 9 17.02 5.76 10.90
CA LEU A 9 16.73 4.45 10.32
C LEU A 9 16.55 3.37 11.39
N ASP A 10 17.34 3.42 12.46
CA ASP A 10 17.25 2.49 13.58
C ASP A 10 15.92 2.69 14.33
N GLU A 11 15.53 3.94 14.60
CA GLU A 11 14.23 4.28 15.19
C GLU A 11 13.05 3.81 14.30
N GLU A 12 13.13 4.01 12.99
CA GLU A 12 12.13 3.56 12.02
C GLU A 12 11.99 2.03 12.03
N GLN A 13 13.11 1.30 12.03
CA GLN A 13 13.12 -0.16 12.08
C GLN A 13 12.57 -0.71 13.40
N GLU A 14 12.92 -0.09 14.54
CA GLU A 14 12.40 -0.49 15.84
C GLU A 14 10.87 -0.32 15.90
N GLN A 15 10.34 0.80 15.39
CA GLN A 15 8.91 1.04 15.32
C GLN A 15 8.21 0.03 14.39
N MET A 16 8.72 -0.18 13.19
CA MET A 16 8.17 -1.17 12.26
C MET A 16 8.16 -2.57 12.86
N PHE A 17 9.22 -2.96 13.59
CA PHE A 17 9.29 -4.25 14.27
C PHE A 17 8.26 -4.36 15.40
N ALA A 18 8.12 -3.32 16.23
CA ALA A 18 7.18 -3.30 17.36
C ALA A 18 5.72 -3.36 16.90
N PHE A 19 5.39 -2.74 15.77
CA PHE A 19 4.03 -2.72 15.21
C PHE A 19 3.75 -3.84 14.20
N ARG A 20 4.76 -4.67 13.89
CA ARG A 20 4.59 -5.76 12.93
C ARG A 20 3.56 -6.75 13.42
N SER A 21 2.42 -6.75 12.75
CA SER A 21 1.35 -7.71 13.00
C SER A 21 0.65 -8.04 11.70
N ARG A 22 0.20 -9.29 11.58
CA ARG A 22 -0.58 -9.68 10.42
C ARG A 22 -2.02 -9.21 10.62
N ALA A 23 -2.41 -8.17 9.91
CA ALA A 23 -3.79 -7.71 9.86
C ALA A 23 -4.70 -8.84 9.35
N ARG A 24 -5.90 -8.97 9.94
CA ARG A 24 -6.92 -9.95 9.51
C ARG A 24 -8.07 -9.30 8.75
N SER A 25 -8.15 -7.97 8.83
CA SER A 25 -9.14 -7.12 8.18
C SER A 25 -8.54 -5.73 7.96
N THR A 26 -9.17 -4.91 7.12
CA THR A 26 -8.75 -3.50 6.96
C THR A 26 -8.95 -2.68 8.25
N ASP A 27 -9.93 -3.04 9.09
CA ASP A 27 -10.16 -2.41 10.40
C ASP A 27 -9.03 -2.66 11.42
N THR A 28 -8.33 -3.79 11.29
CA THR A 28 -7.23 -4.18 12.20
C THR A 28 -5.85 -3.88 11.62
N PHE A 29 -5.79 -3.35 10.40
CA PHE A 29 -4.56 -2.91 9.77
C PHE A 29 -4.06 -1.62 10.42
N ASN A 30 -2.78 -1.55 10.76
CA ASN A 30 -2.21 -0.37 11.41
C ASN A 30 -1.71 0.64 10.38
N TYR A 31 -2.55 1.60 10.00
CA TYR A 31 -2.18 2.67 9.05
C TYR A 31 -1.11 3.64 9.56
N ALA A 32 -0.71 3.56 10.83
CA ALA A 32 0.25 4.48 11.46
C ALA A 32 1.69 3.93 11.50
N THR A 33 1.99 2.88 10.72
CA THR A 33 3.35 2.36 10.56
C THR A 33 3.67 2.10 9.08
N TYR A 34 4.95 1.97 8.73
CA TYR A 34 5.35 1.57 7.39
C TYR A 34 5.25 0.06 7.21
N HIS A 35 4.94 -0.35 5.98
CA HIS A 35 4.68 -1.74 5.65
C HIS A 35 5.59 -2.23 4.53
N THR A 36 5.90 -3.52 4.60
CA THR A 36 6.58 -4.22 3.50
C THR A 36 5.66 -4.32 2.28
N LEU A 37 6.24 -4.59 1.10
CA LEU A 37 5.47 -4.80 -0.13
C LEU A 37 4.44 -5.93 0.02
N GLU A 38 4.80 -7.01 0.72
CA GLU A 38 3.94 -8.16 0.96
C GLU A 38 2.73 -7.79 1.83
N GLU A 39 2.95 -7.03 2.91
CA GLU A 39 1.87 -6.54 3.78
C GLU A 39 0.93 -5.58 3.04
N ILE A 40 1.45 -4.74 2.14
CA ILE A 40 0.63 -3.90 1.27
C ILE A 40 -0.19 -4.76 0.31
N TYR A 41 0.39 -5.79 -0.32
CA TYR A 41 -0.35 -6.68 -1.22
C TYR A 41 -1.44 -7.47 -0.50
N ASP A 42 -1.16 -7.96 0.71
CA ASP A 42 -2.16 -8.60 1.57
C ASP A 42 -3.30 -7.62 1.91
N PHE A 43 -2.99 -6.35 2.21
CA PHE A 43 -3.98 -5.31 2.42
C PHE A 43 -4.88 -5.09 1.18
N LEU A 44 -4.30 -5.04 -0.03
CA LEU A 44 -5.10 -4.91 -1.26
C LEU A 44 -6.12 -6.05 -1.40
N ASP A 45 -5.73 -7.27 -1.02
CA ASP A 45 -6.61 -8.45 -1.05
C ASP A 45 -7.71 -8.37 0.01
N LEU A 46 -7.39 -7.94 1.24
CA LEU A 46 -8.38 -7.71 2.30
C LEU A 46 -9.41 -6.66 1.86
N LEU A 47 -8.97 -5.53 1.33
CA LEU A 47 -9.86 -4.44 0.92
C LEU A 47 -10.83 -4.85 -0.19
N VAL A 48 -10.37 -5.65 -1.16
CA VAL A 48 -11.23 -6.22 -2.21
C VAL A 48 -12.21 -7.24 -1.65
N ALA A 49 -11.74 -8.13 -0.76
CA ALA A 49 -12.58 -9.16 -0.17
C ALA A 49 -13.72 -8.57 0.69
N GLU A 50 -13.44 -7.48 1.41
CA GLU A 50 -14.41 -6.77 2.24
C GLU A 50 -15.37 -5.89 1.42
N ASN A 51 -14.97 -5.45 0.21
CA ASN A 51 -15.73 -4.50 -0.61
C ASN A 51 -15.92 -4.95 -2.07
N PRO A 52 -16.38 -6.19 -2.36
CA PRO A 52 -16.34 -6.78 -3.70
C PRO A 52 -17.24 -6.09 -4.73
N HIS A 53 -18.21 -5.28 -4.28
CA HIS A 53 -19.11 -4.52 -5.14
C HIS A 53 -18.60 -3.12 -5.52
N LEU A 54 -17.49 -2.69 -4.91
CA LEU A 54 -16.92 -1.36 -5.12
C LEU A 54 -15.47 -1.41 -5.56
N VAL A 55 -14.67 -2.30 -4.98
CA VAL A 55 -13.22 -2.36 -5.16
C VAL A 55 -12.83 -3.62 -5.93
N SER A 56 -11.92 -3.48 -6.89
CA SER A 56 -11.31 -4.60 -7.61
C SER A 56 -9.81 -4.39 -7.75
N LYS A 57 -9.03 -5.46 -7.61
CA LYS A 57 -7.57 -5.46 -7.83
C LYS A 57 -7.27 -5.90 -9.26
N ILE A 58 -6.55 -5.07 -10.00
CA ILE A 58 -6.20 -5.31 -11.40
C ILE A 58 -4.68 -5.34 -11.52
N GLN A 59 -4.14 -6.42 -12.08
CA GLN A 59 -2.74 -6.45 -12.49
C GLN A 59 -2.61 -5.76 -13.85
N ILE A 60 -1.86 -4.67 -13.91
CA ILE A 60 -1.65 -3.88 -15.15
C ILE A 60 -0.32 -4.18 -15.83
N GLY A 61 0.55 -4.98 -15.19
CA GLY A 61 1.84 -5.36 -15.74
C GLY A 61 2.71 -6.08 -14.71
N ASN A 62 4.01 -6.12 -15.01
CA ASN A 62 5.05 -6.64 -14.12
C ASN A 62 6.20 -5.64 -14.06
N THR A 63 6.88 -5.58 -12.91
CA THR A 63 8.14 -4.85 -12.78
C THR A 63 9.26 -5.57 -13.55
N TYR A 64 10.43 -4.95 -13.63
CA TYR A 64 11.62 -5.57 -14.21
C TYR A 64 11.99 -6.90 -13.54
N GLU A 65 11.86 -6.97 -12.20
CA GLU A 65 12.13 -8.18 -11.42
C GLU A 65 10.94 -9.15 -11.38
N GLY A 66 9.91 -8.93 -12.21
CA GLY A 66 8.78 -9.85 -12.35
C GLY A 66 7.71 -9.76 -11.26
N ARG A 67 7.73 -8.73 -10.41
CA ARG A 67 6.65 -8.51 -9.42
C ARG A 67 5.41 -7.93 -10.11
N PRO A 68 4.19 -8.35 -9.75
CA PRO A 68 2.97 -7.81 -10.36
C PRO A 68 2.79 -6.33 -10.01
N ILE A 69 2.39 -5.52 -10.98
CA ILE A 69 2.00 -4.12 -10.74
C ILE A 69 0.49 -4.08 -10.59
N TYR A 70 0.00 -3.80 -9.38
CA TYR A 70 -1.43 -3.76 -9.07
C TYR A 70 -1.99 -2.34 -9.07
N VAL A 71 -3.25 -2.22 -9.46
CA VAL A 71 -4.09 -1.03 -9.31
C VAL A 71 -5.39 -1.46 -8.62
N LEU A 72 -5.85 -0.64 -7.66
CA LEU A 72 -7.22 -0.74 -7.17
C LEU A 72 -8.14 0.12 -8.02
N LYS A 73 -9.20 -0.49 -8.52
CA LYS A 73 -10.28 0.23 -9.22
C LYS A 73 -11.50 0.30 -8.30
N PHE A 74 -11.87 1.53 -7.95
CA PHE A 74 -13.10 1.87 -7.25
C PHE A 74 -14.18 2.22 -8.27
N SER A 75 -15.28 1.46 -8.30
CA SER A 75 -16.35 1.66 -9.29
C SER A 75 -17.67 1.09 -8.83
N THR A 76 -18.75 1.86 -9.00
CA THR A 76 -20.13 1.38 -8.84
C THR A 76 -20.72 0.83 -10.15
N GLY A 77 -19.86 0.46 -11.11
CA GLY A 77 -20.26 -0.02 -12.44
C GLY A 77 -20.36 1.09 -13.49
N GLY A 78 -21.02 0.76 -14.61
CA GLY A 78 -21.09 1.60 -15.82
C GLY A 78 -19.95 1.34 -16.82
N SER A 79 -20.08 1.89 -18.03
CA SER A 79 -19.08 1.73 -19.11
C SER A 79 -18.42 3.07 -19.43
N LYS A 80 -17.08 3.07 -19.57
CA LYS A 80 -16.25 4.22 -19.96
C LYS A 80 -16.57 5.53 -19.20
N ARG A 81 -16.81 5.41 -17.89
CA ARG A 81 -16.99 6.58 -17.03
C ARG A 81 -15.68 7.40 -16.99
N PRO A 82 -15.76 8.74 -16.85
CA PRO A 82 -14.61 9.55 -16.49
C PRO A 82 -13.91 8.95 -15.27
N ALA A 83 -12.57 8.94 -15.28
CA ALA A 83 -11.75 8.33 -14.25
C ALA A 83 -10.74 9.32 -13.70
N ILE A 84 -10.34 9.10 -12.44
CA ILE A 84 -9.26 9.82 -11.77
C ILE A 84 -8.17 8.78 -11.52
N TRP A 85 -6.92 9.14 -11.87
CA TRP A 85 -5.75 8.31 -11.62
C TRP A 85 -4.97 8.90 -10.45
N ILE A 86 -4.62 8.04 -9.49
CA ILE A 86 -3.77 8.36 -8.35
C ILE A 86 -2.74 7.24 -8.26
N ASP A 87 -1.45 7.58 -8.34
CA ASP A 87 -0.35 6.68 -8.06
C ASP A 87 0.53 7.23 -6.93
N THR A 88 1.22 6.31 -6.26
CA THR A 88 2.13 6.61 -5.16
C THR A 88 3.40 5.77 -5.33
N GLY A 89 4.51 6.19 -4.71
CA GLY A 89 5.71 5.37 -4.62
C GLY A 89 6.50 5.18 -5.91
N ILE A 90 6.37 6.07 -6.91
CA ILE A 90 7.21 6.03 -8.11
C ILE A 90 8.71 6.13 -7.76
N HIS A 91 9.03 6.88 -6.70
CA HIS A 91 10.33 6.82 -6.02
C HIS A 91 10.21 5.99 -4.75
N SER A 92 10.99 4.91 -4.69
CA SER A 92 10.88 3.89 -3.64
C SER A 92 11.22 4.39 -2.23
N ARG A 93 11.94 5.50 -2.08
CA ARG A 93 12.33 6.08 -0.78
C ARG A 93 11.29 7.02 -0.17
N GLU A 94 10.25 7.39 -0.92
CA GLU A 94 9.23 8.34 -0.48
C GLU A 94 8.10 7.62 0.28
N TRP A 95 8.45 6.86 1.32
CA TRP A 95 7.57 5.87 2.00
C TRP A 95 6.23 6.43 2.49
N VAL A 96 6.19 7.72 2.81
CA VAL A 96 4.96 8.43 3.16
C VAL A 96 3.89 8.35 2.05
N THR A 97 4.29 8.26 0.79
CA THR A 97 3.35 8.20 -0.34
C THR A 97 2.66 6.84 -0.43
N GLN A 98 3.38 5.73 -0.27
CA GLN A 98 2.77 4.40 -0.24
C GLN A 98 1.89 4.23 0.99
N ALA A 99 2.34 4.69 2.16
CA ALA A 99 1.53 4.67 3.39
C ALA A 99 0.24 5.47 3.23
N SER A 100 0.32 6.67 2.63
CA SER A 100 -0.85 7.53 2.36
C SER A 100 -1.76 6.96 1.27
N GLY A 101 -1.25 6.17 0.33
CA GLY A 101 -2.06 5.50 -0.68
C GLY A 101 -2.83 4.28 -0.14
N VAL A 102 -2.39 3.72 0.99
CA VAL A 102 -3.06 2.62 1.70
C VAL A 102 -4.20 3.14 2.58
N TRP A 103 -4.06 4.33 3.17
CA TRP A 103 -5.08 4.99 4.01
C TRP A 103 -6.25 5.55 3.19
#